data_AF-A0A6A1VYW1-F1
#
_entry.id   AF-A0A6A1VYW1-F1
#
_cell.length_a   1.000
_cell.length_b   1.000
_cell.length_c   1.000
_cell.angle_alpha   90.00
_cell.angle_beta   90.00
_cell.angle_gamma   90.00
#
_symmetry.space_group_name_H-M   'P 1'
#
loop_
_entity.id
_entity.type
_entity.pdbx_description
1 polymer ?
#
loop_
_entity_poly.entity_id
_entity_poly.type
_entity_poly.pdbx_seq_one_letter_code
_entity_poly.pdbx_strand_id
1 'polypeptide(L)'
;MSHYVTIEKGVFEVKAVAGDTHLGGEDFDNRMVKHFVEVFKRRHKEDISGNARAVRRRTACERAKRILSSAPETTIEVDSLYNGIDFCAVITQAKFAELNIDLFKTSIEFVEKCLTDAKMDKCNVHDVVLTGGSSRIPKVQQLLQDFFDGKELNKSIHPDEAVAYGAAIQAANLTGMGNKQVQRIVLIDVTPLSLGVEDYLGEMSVVIPRNKAIPTKMERKGTNAYDNQTSLCFPVYEGERARANANNFLGEFTLSGIPAVPKGKASISVCFDIDANGILNVSAEEKTTGVSCKITITNDKARLSKEEIDRMVDDAEKYKVQDDEYRKQVKARATLEQYAYNLRNTLNGNEIGVNLAVASKKNIETAIDEVTQWLDDIQLAEVAEYEEKRKGLELICKGEKTLKRDGVLASKAGRKSEKSGCAWNPRAGQETSNKSRTQRQEGLKLAMGGVPAETTKNSPNKRRKQQASKIQARSGARVKSHAPAEQPWVGAETDTGGQGRRSRRPGSPETIENVVIALLKQPKERREKT
;
A
#
# COMPACT_ATOMS: atom_id res chain seq x y z
N MET A 1 -7.91 -14.27 6.14
CA MET A 1 -7.77 -14.05 7.59
C MET A 1 -9.15 -13.86 8.20
N SER A 2 -9.31 -14.24 9.45
CA SER A 2 -10.56 -14.20 10.22
C SER A 2 -10.24 -13.66 11.60
N HIS A 3 -11.04 -12.71 12.09
CA HIS A 3 -10.87 -12.09 13.40
C HIS A 3 -12.16 -12.29 14.20
N TYR A 4 -12.05 -12.70 15.45
CA TYR A 4 -13.16 -12.67 16.41
C TYR A 4 -12.98 -11.44 17.29
N VAL A 5 -13.96 -10.53 17.25
CA VAL A 5 -13.93 -9.25 17.97
C VAL A 5 -15.12 -9.17 18.91
N THR A 6 -14.90 -8.79 20.16
CA THR A 6 -15.97 -8.42 21.09
C THR A 6 -16.06 -6.89 21.16
N ILE A 7 -17.25 -6.37 20.94
CA ILE A 7 -17.53 -4.93 20.95
C ILE A 7 -18.39 -4.60 22.17
N GLU A 8 -17.89 -3.74 23.07
CA GLU A 8 -18.63 -3.25 24.23
C GLU A 8 -18.38 -1.74 24.41
N LYS A 9 -19.43 -0.92 24.30
CA LYS A 9 -19.43 0.52 24.66
C LYS A 9 -18.31 1.39 24.03
N GLY A 10 -17.74 0.96 22.90
CA GLY A 10 -16.64 1.63 22.21
C GLY A 10 -15.26 0.97 22.42
N VAL A 11 -15.17 -0.06 23.27
CA VAL A 11 -14.03 -0.97 23.31
C VAL A 11 -14.21 -2.03 22.21
N PHE A 12 -13.17 -2.22 21.40
CA PHE A 12 -13.06 -3.25 20.37
C PHE A 12 -11.89 -4.16 20.76
N GLU A 13 -12.18 -5.34 21.29
CA GLU A 13 -11.15 -6.30 21.71
C GLU A 13 -11.13 -7.51 20.76
N VAL A 14 -10.00 -7.70 20.07
CA VAL A 14 -9.74 -8.89 19.28
C VAL A 14 -9.43 -10.04 20.23
N LYS A 15 -10.22 -11.12 20.20
CA LYS A 15 -10.00 -12.32 21.03
C LYS A 15 -9.12 -13.35 20.33
N ALA A 16 -9.20 -13.42 19.01
CA ALA A 16 -8.38 -14.33 18.21
C ALA A 16 -8.26 -13.86 16.75
N VAL A 17 -7.12 -14.19 16.14
CA VAL A 17 -6.85 -14.03 14.70
C VAL A 17 -6.32 -15.35 14.14
N ALA A 18 -6.86 -15.76 13.00
CA ALA A 18 -6.36 -16.91 12.23
C ALA A 18 -6.42 -16.64 10.73
N GLY A 19 -5.56 -17.29 9.94
CA GLY A 19 -5.57 -17.15 8.49
C GLY A 19 -4.25 -17.46 7.83
N ASP A 20 -4.28 -17.46 6.51
CA ASP A 20 -3.10 -17.43 5.65
C ASP A 20 -2.89 -16.01 5.08
N THR A 21 -1.63 -15.64 4.91
CA THR A 21 -1.15 -14.38 4.30
C THR A 21 -0.86 -14.54 2.81
N HIS A 22 -0.78 -15.77 2.31
CA HIS A 22 -0.52 -16.15 0.92
C HIS A 22 -1.77 -16.70 0.20
N LEU A 23 -2.94 -16.66 0.84
CA LEU A 23 -4.22 -17.02 0.25
C LEU A 23 -5.07 -15.76 -0.01
N GLY A 24 -5.50 -15.57 -1.25
CA GLY A 24 -6.38 -14.47 -1.59
C GLY A 24 -7.09 -14.60 -2.94
N GLY A 25 -7.73 -13.50 -3.35
CA GLY A 25 -8.41 -13.41 -4.64
C GLY A 25 -7.52 -13.66 -5.85
N GLU A 26 -6.20 -13.54 -5.67
CA GLU A 26 -5.17 -13.79 -6.68
C GLU A 26 -5.05 -15.29 -7.03
N ASP A 27 -5.12 -16.17 -6.04
CA ASP A 27 -4.98 -17.63 -6.23
C ASP A 27 -6.10 -18.20 -7.08
N PHE A 28 -7.31 -17.62 -6.95
CA PHE A 28 -8.46 -18.02 -7.76
C PHE A 28 -8.24 -17.69 -9.24
N ASP A 29 -7.56 -16.58 -9.56
CA ASP A 29 -7.14 -16.27 -10.94
C ASP A 29 -6.05 -17.23 -11.41
N ASN A 30 -5.12 -17.63 -10.53
CA ASN A 30 -4.09 -18.63 -10.87
C ASN A 30 -4.70 -19.99 -11.19
N ARG A 31 -5.75 -20.42 -10.47
CA ARG A 31 -6.53 -21.63 -10.78
C ARG A 31 -7.23 -21.53 -12.13
N MET A 32 -7.88 -20.39 -12.42
CA MET A 32 -8.49 -20.13 -13.73
C MET A 32 -7.46 -20.16 -14.86
N VAL A 33 -6.34 -19.44 -14.73
CA VAL A 33 -5.28 -19.41 -15.75
C VAL A 33 -4.76 -20.83 -16.03
N LYS A 34 -4.44 -21.62 -14.99
CA LYS A 34 -4.00 -23.01 -15.17
C LYS A 34 -5.02 -23.84 -15.96
N HIS A 35 -6.30 -23.74 -15.60
CA HIS A 35 -7.38 -24.43 -16.33
C HIS A 35 -7.44 -24.02 -17.81
N PHE A 36 -7.33 -22.72 -18.13
CA PHE A 36 -7.38 -22.26 -19.52
C PHE A 36 -6.12 -22.57 -20.32
N VAL A 37 -4.93 -22.63 -19.68
CA VAL A 37 -3.71 -23.17 -20.31
C VAL A 37 -3.92 -24.63 -20.73
N GLU A 38 -4.54 -25.45 -19.87
CA GLU A 38 -4.90 -26.84 -20.20
C GLU A 38 -6.01 -26.96 -21.26
N VAL A 39 -6.95 -26.01 -21.33
CA VAL A 39 -7.96 -25.95 -22.41
C VAL A 39 -7.31 -25.57 -23.74
N PHE A 40 -6.44 -24.56 -23.75
CA PHE A 40 -5.70 -24.14 -24.94
C PHE A 40 -4.82 -25.28 -25.46
N LYS A 41 -4.04 -25.92 -24.58
CA LYS A 41 -3.19 -27.07 -24.92
C LYS A 41 -3.96 -28.28 -25.44
N ARG A 42 -5.18 -28.53 -24.96
CA ARG A 42 -6.05 -29.59 -25.52
C ARG A 42 -6.66 -29.24 -26.87
N ARG A 43 -7.00 -27.96 -27.12
CA ARG A 43 -7.60 -27.50 -28.38
C ARG A 43 -6.58 -27.33 -29.51
N HIS A 44 -5.43 -26.74 -29.22
CA HIS A 44 -4.44 -26.31 -30.21
C HIS A 44 -3.14 -27.13 -30.19
N LYS A 45 -2.97 -28.04 -29.21
CA LYS A 45 -1.75 -28.86 -28.97
C LYS A 45 -0.49 -28.08 -28.57
N GLU A 46 -0.58 -26.76 -28.50
CA GLU A 46 0.48 -25.83 -28.10
C GLU A 46 0.47 -25.52 -26.59
N ASP A 47 1.65 -25.30 -25.99
CA ASP A 47 1.79 -24.99 -24.56
C ASP A 47 2.22 -23.53 -24.32
N ILE A 48 1.31 -22.73 -23.77
CA ILE A 48 1.52 -21.30 -23.52
C ILE A 48 2.10 -20.99 -22.13
N SER A 49 2.32 -22.00 -21.28
CA SER A 49 2.78 -21.80 -19.89
C SER A 49 4.13 -21.08 -19.77
N GLY A 50 5.05 -21.32 -20.71
CA GLY A 50 6.34 -20.63 -20.79
C GLY A 50 6.28 -19.20 -21.35
N ASN A 51 5.16 -18.77 -21.93
CA ASN A 51 5.04 -17.45 -22.56
C ASN A 51 4.51 -16.41 -21.56
N ALA A 52 5.42 -15.66 -20.94
CA ALA A 52 5.10 -14.59 -20.00
C ALA A 52 4.13 -13.52 -20.57
N ARG A 53 4.13 -13.25 -21.89
CA ARG A 53 3.18 -12.30 -22.51
C ARG A 53 1.76 -12.89 -22.60
N ALA A 54 1.63 -14.19 -22.87
CA ALA A 54 0.34 -14.89 -22.86
C ALA A 54 -0.20 -15.00 -21.43
N VAL A 55 0.64 -15.44 -20.47
CA VAL A 55 0.26 -15.58 -19.05
C VAL A 55 -0.09 -14.23 -18.40
N ARG A 56 0.58 -13.12 -18.78
CA ARG A 56 0.22 -11.76 -18.34
C ARG A 56 -1.20 -11.32 -18.75
N ARG A 57 -1.87 -12.00 -19.69
CA ARG A 57 -3.29 -11.75 -20.04
C ARG A 57 -4.30 -12.32 -19.02
N ARG A 58 -3.81 -12.81 -17.88
CA ARG A 58 -4.55 -13.12 -16.65
C ARG A 58 -5.64 -12.11 -16.26
N THR A 59 -5.50 -10.84 -16.62
CA THR A 59 -6.54 -9.80 -16.44
C THR A 59 -7.91 -10.20 -17.00
N ALA A 60 -7.94 -11.01 -18.06
CA ALA A 60 -9.19 -11.57 -18.59
C ALA A 60 -9.84 -12.60 -17.63
N CYS A 61 -9.04 -13.40 -16.91
CA CYS A 61 -9.52 -14.30 -15.86
C CYS A 61 -10.02 -13.53 -14.62
N GLU A 62 -9.33 -12.47 -14.20
CA GLU A 62 -9.78 -11.62 -13.09
C GLU A 62 -11.10 -10.90 -13.42
N ARG A 63 -11.23 -10.37 -14.64
CA ARG A 63 -12.47 -9.79 -15.15
C ARG A 63 -13.61 -10.81 -15.17
N ALA A 64 -13.33 -12.03 -15.64
CA ALA A 64 -14.31 -13.13 -15.63
C ALA A 64 -14.71 -13.55 -14.20
N LYS A 65 -13.77 -13.71 -13.26
CA LYS A 65 -14.05 -13.97 -11.83
C LYS A 65 -15.00 -12.92 -11.24
N ARG A 66 -14.80 -11.65 -11.58
CA ARG A 66 -15.66 -10.54 -11.13
C ARG A 66 -17.06 -10.61 -11.74
N ILE A 67 -17.19 -10.95 -13.02
CA ILE A 67 -18.48 -11.17 -13.68
C ILE A 67 -19.19 -12.40 -13.08
N LEU A 68 -18.49 -13.52 -12.86
CA LEU A 68 -19.03 -14.73 -12.23
C LEU A 68 -19.44 -14.55 -10.76
N SER A 69 -19.15 -13.39 -10.14
CA SER A 69 -19.66 -13.04 -8.81
C SER A 69 -21.10 -12.51 -8.84
N SER A 70 -21.66 -12.20 -10.03
CA SER A 70 -23.06 -11.77 -10.23
C SER A 70 -23.79 -12.52 -11.36
N ALA A 71 -23.08 -13.02 -12.37
CA ALA A 71 -23.62 -13.79 -13.48
C ALA A 71 -23.37 -15.31 -13.32
N PRO A 72 -24.25 -16.18 -13.86
CA PRO A 72 -24.07 -17.64 -13.81
C PRO A 72 -22.97 -18.13 -14.75
N GLU A 73 -22.62 -17.38 -15.79
CA GLU A 73 -21.56 -17.69 -16.76
C GLU A 73 -20.98 -16.43 -17.40
N THR A 74 -19.83 -16.57 -18.06
CA THR A 74 -19.19 -15.51 -18.86
C THR A 74 -18.25 -16.11 -19.91
N THR A 75 -18.02 -15.40 -21.01
CA THR A 75 -16.99 -15.74 -22.00
C THR A 75 -15.69 -15.02 -21.70
N ILE A 76 -14.56 -15.71 -21.87
CA ILE A 76 -13.21 -15.15 -21.89
C ILE A 76 -12.76 -15.11 -23.35
N GLU A 77 -12.43 -13.90 -23.83
CA GLU A 77 -12.06 -13.61 -25.21
C GLU A 77 -10.73 -12.84 -25.22
N VAL A 78 -9.75 -13.34 -25.99
CA VAL A 78 -8.35 -12.92 -25.91
C VAL A 78 -7.65 -13.04 -27.27
N ASP A 79 -7.64 -11.94 -28.03
CA ASP A 79 -7.20 -11.88 -29.44
C ASP A 79 -5.68 -12.06 -29.61
N SER A 80 -5.24 -12.97 -30.48
CA SER A 80 -3.83 -13.33 -30.69
C SER A 80 -3.10 -13.66 -29.38
N LEU A 81 -3.66 -14.61 -28.62
CA LEU A 81 -3.10 -15.07 -27.35
C LEU A 81 -1.70 -15.67 -27.52
N TYR A 82 -1.52 -16.50 -28.55
CA TYR A 82 -0.26 -17.19 -28.84
C TYR A 82 -0.15 -17.50 -30.35
N ASN A 83 0.98 -17.17 -30.99
CA ASN A 83 1.27 -17.44 -32.40
C ASN A 83 0.15 -17.04 -33.40
N GLY A 84 -0.60 -15.97 -33.13
CA GLY A 84 -1.72 -15.53 -33.97
C GLY A 84 -3.05 -16.25 -33.71
N ILE A 85 -3.10 -17.18 -32.74
CA ILE A 85 -4.30 -17.92 -32.36
C ILE A 85 -5.08 -17.11 -31.32
N ASP A 86 -6.34 -16.77 -31.64
CA ASP A 86 -7.31 -16.18 -30.73
C ASP A 86 -7.82 -17.23 -29.72
N PHE A 87 -8.17 -16.79 -28.51
CA PHE A 87 -8.77 -17.67 -27.50
C PHE A 87 -10.15 -17.18 -27.05
N CYS A 88 -11.16 -18.01 -27.30
CA CYS A 88 -12.52 -17.84 -26.81
C CYS A 88 -12.94 -19.07 -25.98
N ALA A 89 -13.36 -18.88 -24.73
CA ALA A 89 -13.88 -19.95 -23.88
C ALA A 89 -14.94 -19.46 -22.88
N VAL A 90 -16.08 -20.14 -22.84
CA VAL A 90 -17.11 -19.93 -21.81
C VAL A 90 -16.70 -20.62 -20.51
N ILE A 91 -16.97 -19.98 -19.37
CA ILE A 91 -16.86 -20.57 -18.03
C ILE A 91 -18.11 -20.24 -17.21
N THR A 92 -18.62 -21.23 -16.48
CA THR A 92 -19.74 -21.09 -15.56
C THR A 92 -19.26 -20.83 -14.13
N GLN A 93 -20.09 -20.17 -13.32
CA GLN A 93 -19.88 -19.97 -11.89
C GLN A 93 -19.67 -21.31 -11.16
N ALA A 94 -20.39 -22.36 -11.57
CA ALA A 94 -20.22 -23.71 -11.06
C ALA A 94 -18.80 -24.26 -11.33
N LYS A 95 -18.26 -24.08 -12.54
CA LYS A 95 -16.90 -24.53 -12.86
C LYS A 95 -15.83 -23.69 -12.15
N PHE A 96 -16.04 -22.39 -12.02
CA PHE A 96 -15.16 -21.54 -11.19
C PHE A 96 -15.16 -21.99 -9.72
N ALA A 97 -16.31 -22.35 -9.16
CA ALA A 97 -16.42 -22.86 -7.81
C ALA A 97 -15.72 -24.22 -7.64
N GLU A 98 -15.88 -25.13 -8.60
CA GLU A 98 -15.20 -26.44 -8.62
C GLU A 98 -13.67 -26.31 -8.57
N LEU A 99 -13.08 -25.41 -9.38
CA LEU A 99 -11.63 -25.18 -9.47
C LEU A 99 -10.98 -24.61 -8.20
N ASN A 100 -11.79 -24.13 -7.25
CA ASN A 100 -11.37 -23.39 -6.05
C ASN A 100 -11.98 -23.92 -4.74
N ILE A 101 -12.74 -25.03 -4.79
CA ILE A 101 -13.54 -25.50 -3.64
C ILE A 101 -12.69 -25.91 -2.43
N ASP A 102 -11.45 -26.33 -2.67
CA ASP A 102 -10.44 -26.59 -1.65
C ASP A 102 -10.01 -25.30 -0.95
N LEU A 103 -9.61 -24.26 -1.70
CA LEU A 103 -9.21 -22.96 -1.16
C LEU A 103 -10.35 -22.26 -0.41
N PHE A 104 -11.59 -22.41 -0.90
CA PHE A 104 -12.77 -21.92 -0.20
C PHE A 104 -13.03 -22.67 1.11
N LYS A 105 -12.84 -24.00 1.16
CA LYS A 105 -12.95 -24.78 2.41
C LYS A 105 -11.87 -24.40 3.42
N THR A 106 -10.61 -24.28 2.99
CA THR A 106 -9.52 -23.83 3.86
C THR A 106 -9.76 -22.42 4.42
N SER A 107 -10.49 -21.57 3.70
CA SER A 107 -10.94 -20.27 4.22
C SER A 107 -11.93 -20.40 5.39
N ILE A 108 -12.80 -21.42 5.40
CA ILE A 108 -13.73 -21.72 6.50
C ILE A 108 -12.99 -22.35 7.70
N GLU A 109 -12.02 -23.23 7.46
CA GLU A 109 -11.19 -23.80 8.54
C GLU A 109 -10.50 -22.71 9.39
N PHE A 110 -10.15 -21.56 8.80
CA PHE A 110 -9.61 -20.43 9.54
C PHE A 110 -10.65 -19.69 10.40
N VAL A 111 -11.94 -19.74 10.04
CA VAL A 111 -13.04 -19.25 10.91
C VAL A 111 -13.22 -20.19 12.10
N GLU A 112 -13.21 -21.51 11.86
CA GLU A 112 -13.30 -22.53 12.91
C GLU A 112 -12.12 -22.46 13.90
N LYS A 113 -10.88 -22.34 13.39
CA LYS A 113 -9.68 -22.11 14.21
C LYS A 113 -9.83 -20.83 15.05
N CYS A 114 -10.24 -19.71 14.43
CA CYS A 114 -10.47 -18.44 15.12
C CYS A 114 -11.50 -18.53 16.27
N LEU A 115 -12.60 -19.25 16.07
CA LEU A 115 -13.60 -19.51 17.13
C LEU A 115 -13.05 -20.41 18.25
N THR A 116 -12.30 -21.45 17.89
CA THR A 116 -11.64 -22.37 18.83
C THR A 116 -10.63 -21.63 19.70
N ASP A 117 -9.82 -20.76 19.08
CA ASP A 117 -8.82 -19.91 19.74
C ASP A 117 -9.47 -18.89 20.70
N ALA A 118 -10.57 -18.26 20.27
CA ALA A 118 -11.37 -17.36 21.10
C ALA A 118 -12.13 -18.10 22.23
N LYS A 119 -12.22 -19.44 22.16
CA LYS A 119 -13.00 -20.32 23.04
C LYS A 119 -14.50 -19.99 23.02
N MET A 120 -15.04 -19.78 21.81
CA MET A 120 -16.39 -19.30 21.58
C MET A 120 -17.14 -20.22 20.60
N ASP A 121 -18.32 -20.69 20.98
CA ASP A 121 -19.21 -21.45 20.11
C ASP A 121 -19.77 -20.57 18.98
N LYS A 122 -20.04 -21.18 17.82
CA LYS A 122 -20.62 -20.48 16.65
C LYS A 122 -21.95 -19.77 16.93
N CYS A 123 -22.74 -20.26 17.89
CA CYS A 123 -24.00 -19.66 18.32
C CYS A 123 -23.82 -18.36 19.13
N ASN A 124 -22.63 -18.11 19.69
CA ASN A 124 -22.34 -16.89 20.46
C ASN A 124 -22.02 -15.69 19.54
N VAL A 125 -21.79 -15.93 18.24
CA VAL A 125 -21.54 -14.88 17.23
C VAL A 125 -22.83 -14.09 16.99
N HIS A 126 -22.78 -12.77 17.18
CA HIS A 126 -23.88 -11.84 16.95
C HIS A 126 -23.91 -11.36 15.49
N ASP A 127 -22.75 -11.12 14.88
CA ASP A 127 -22.65 -10.67 13.48
C ASP A 127 -21.50 -11.34 12.71
N VAL A 128 -21.66 -11.49 11.39
CA VAL A 128 -20.62 -11.98 10.48
C VAL A 128 -20.40 -10.94 9.38
N VAL A 129 -19.30 -10.19 9.49
CA VAL A 129 -18.99 -9.05 8.63
C VAL A 129 -18.02 -9.46 7.52
N LEU A 130 -18.41 -9.22 6.27
CA LEU A 130 -17.63 -9.56 5.08
C LEU A 130 -16.72 -8.40 4.66
N THR A 131 -15.43 -8.69 4.39
CA THR A 131 -14.45 -7.68 3.98
C THR A 131 -13.44 -8.20 2.95
N GLY A 132 -12.96 -7.29 2.11
CA GLY A 132 -12.18 -7.56 0.90
C GLY A 132 -13.04 -8.10 -0.25
N GLY A 133 -12.84 -7.59 -1.46
CA GLY A 133 -13.69 -7.88 -2.63
C GLY A 133 -13.84 -9.36 -3.01
N SER A 134 -12.92 -10.23 -2.62
CA SER A 134 -13.05 -11.69 -2.80
C SER A 134 -14.21 -12.29 -1.99
N SER A 135 -14.67 -11.62 -0.92
CA SER A 135 -15.88 -12.01 -0.16
C SER A 135 -17.18 -11.84 -0.96
N ARG A 136 -17.15 -11.19 -2.13
CA ARG A 136 -18.28 -11.06 -3.06
C ARG A 136 -18.59 -12.37 -3.81
N ILE A 137 -17.71 -13.38 -3.78
CA ILE A 137 -17.91 -14.68 -4.44
C ILE A 137 -19.10 -15.42 -3.79
N PRO A 138 -20.19 -15.74 -4.53
CA PRO A 138 -21.38 -16.35 -3.95
C PRO A 138 -21.12 -17.68 -3.23
N LYS A 139 -20.21 -18.53 -3.74
CA LYS A 139 -19.90 -19.80 -3.08
C LYS A 139 -19.16 -19.64 -1.74
N VAL A 140 -18.38 -18.58 -1.56
CA VAL A 140 -17.76 -18.24 -0.27
C VAL A 140 -18.85 -17.80 0.72
N GLN A 141 -19.77 -16.95 0.28
CA GLN A 141 -20.89 -16.52 1.12
C GLN A 141 -21.75 -17.72 1.53
N GLN A 142 -22.11 -18.60 0.60
CA GLN A 142 -22.84 -19.83 0.92
C GLN A 142 -22.09 -20.67 1.97
N LEU A 143 -20.79 -20.95 1.79
CA LEU A 143 -20.03 -21.77 2.74
C LEU A 143 -19.91 -21.13 4.14
N LEU A 144 -19.92 -19.79 4.24
CA LEU A 144 -20.00 -19.08 5.52
C LEU A 144 -21.40 -19.18 6.15
N GLN A 145 -22.47 -19.08 5.36
CA GLN A 145 -23.84 -19.29 5.83
C GLN A 145 -24.06 -20.74 6.30
N ASP A 146 -23.62 -21.72 5.50
CA ASP A 146 -23.66 -23.15 5.83
C ASP A 146 -22.94 -23.44 7.17
N PHE A 147 -21.79 -22.78 7.41
CA PHE A 147 -21.01 -22.92 8.65
C PHE A 147 -21.70 -22.30 9.89
N PHE A 148 -22.37 -21.16 9.71
CA PHE A 148 -23.16 -20.48 10.74
C PHE A 148 -24.66 -20.85 10.70
N ASP A 149 -24.98 -22.11 10.38
CA ASP A 149 -26.35 -22.69 10.46
C ASP A 149 -27.43 -21.91 9.69
N GLY A 150 -27.07 -21.34 8.54
CA GLY A 150 -27.96 -20.56 7.66
C GLY A 150 -28.09 -19.08 8.02
N LYS A 151 -27.34 -18.59 9.00
CA LYS A 151 -27.37 -17.19 9.46
C LYS A 151 -27.10 -16.18 8.34
N GLU A 152 -27.80 -15.05 8.36
CA GLU A 152 -27.57 -13.95 7.42
C GLU A 152 -26.19 -13.29 7.64
N LEU A 153 -25.50 -12.97 6.54
CA LEU A 153 -24.20 -12.30 6.56
C LEU A 153 -24.39 -10.80 6.45
N ASN A 154 -23.72 -10.03 7.31
CA ASN A 154 -23.89 -8.59 7.36
C ASN A 154 -23.24 -7.91 6.14
N LYS A 155 -24.10 -7.27 5.34
CA LYS A 155 -23.77 -6.59 4.07
C LYS A 155 -23.95 -5.07 4.15
N SER A 156 -24.15 -4.51 5.34
CA SER A 156 -24.34 -3.06 5.55
C SER A 156 -23.06 -2.24 5.30
N ILE A 157 -21.88 -2.87 5.46
CA ILE A 157 -20.56 -2.26 5.30
C ILE A 157 -20.02 -2.58 3.90
N HIS A 158 -19.48 -1.59 3.19
CA HIS A 158 -18.89 -1.81 1.87
C HIS A 158 -17.54 -2.56 1.99
N PRO A 159 -17.40 -3.79 1.45
CA PRO A 159 -16.29 -4.68 1.80
C PRO A 159 -14.92 -4.22 1.29
N ASP A 160 -14.88 -3.35 0.28
CA ASP A 160 -13.65 -2.81 -0.30
C ASP A 160 -13.16 -1.52 0.39
N GLU A 161 -14.03 -0.84 1.15
CA GLU A 161 -13.73 0.44 1.82
C GLU A 161 -13.61 0.32 3.34
N ALA A 162 -14.23 -0.70 3.95
CA ALA A 162 -14.27 -0.92 5.40
C ALA A 162 -12.91 -0.73 6.11
N VAL A 163 -11.85 -1.27 5.53
CA VAL A 163 -10.49 -1.24 6.09
C VAL A 163 -9.90 0.18 6.05
N ALA A 164 -10.12 0.91 4.96
CA ALA A 164 -9.67 2.30 4.82
C ALA A 164 -10.46 3.23 5.76
N TYR A 165 -11.76 3.00 5.91
CA TYR A 165 -12.62 3.74 6.82
C TYR A 165 -12.21 3.53 8.30
N GLY A 166 -11.96 2.29 8.71
CA GLY A 166 -11.43 1.98 10.04
C GLY A 166 -10.05 2.60 10.31
N ALA A 167 -9.15 2.59 9.33
CA ALA A 167 -7.85 3.25 9.43
C ALA A 167 -7.99 4.78 9.58
N ALA A 168 -8.92 5.41 8.86
CA ALA A 168 -9.20 6.85 9.00
C ALA A 168 -9.78 7.19 10.38
N ILE A 169 -10.66 6.35 10.95
CA ILE A 169 -11.17 6.49 12.32
C ILE A 169 -10.02 6.40 13.33
N GLN A 170 -9.10 5.45 13.19
CA GLN A 170 -7.98 5.31 14.10
C GLN A 170 -6.98 6.48 13.99
N ALA A 171 -6.74 6.99 12.78
CA ALA A 171 -5.93 8.21 12.58
C ALA A 171 -6.58 9.45 13.23
N ALA A 172 -7.90 9.59 13.14
CA ALA A 172 -8.64 10.65 13.81
C ALA A 172 -8.57 10.53 15.35
N ASN A 173 -8.71 9.32 15.89
CA ASN A 173 -8.55 9.01 17.31
C ASN A 173 -7.15 9.40 17.82
N LEU A 174 -6.09 8.94 17.14
CA LEU A 174 -4.68 9.22 17.50
C LEU A 174 -4.29 10.70 17.39
N THR A 175 -4.92 11.46 16.49
CA THR A 175 -4.70 12.92 16.35
C THR A 175 -5.62 13.76 17.25
N GLY A 176 -6.56 13.14 17.96
CA GLY A 176 -7.60 13.83 18.72
C GLY A 176 -8.62 14.58 17.85
N MET A 177 -8.61 14.40 16.53
CA MET A 177 -9.49 15.09 15.60
C MET A 177 -10.87 14.40 15.50
N GLY A 178 -11.91 15.19 15.27
CA GLY A 178 -13.28 14.69 15.07
C GLY A 178 -14.13 14.64 16.35
N ASN A 179 -15.16 13.80 16.33
CA ASN A 179 -16.22 13.79 17.35
C ASN A 179 -15.82 13.05 18.63
N LYS A 180 -16.39 13.46 19.77
CA LYS A 180 -16.21 12.83 21.10
C LYS A 180 -16.58 11.34 21.18
N GLN A 181 -17.24 10.78 20.17
CA GLN A 181 -17.48 9.34 20.04
C GLN A 181 -16.25 8.60 19.48
N VAL A 182 -15.54 9.18 18.51
CA VAL A 182 -14.31 8.62 17.94
C VAL A 182 -13.18 8.62 18.98
N GLN A 183 -13.05 9.72 19.72
CA GLN A 183 -12.12 9.88 20.85
C GLN A 183 -12.37 8.94 22.05
N ARG A 184 -13.40 8.09 22.00
CA ARG A 184 -13.72 7.08 23.01
C ARG A 184 -13.47 5.65 22.53
N ILE A 185 -13.02 5.48 21.29
CA ILE A 185 -12.73 4.16 20.73
C ILE A 185 -11.43 3.64 21.36
N VAL A 186 -11.52 2.48 22.00
CA VAL A 186 -10.37 1.75 22.55
C VAL A 186 -10.19 0.49 21.74
N LEU A 187 -9.07 0.37 21.04
CA LEU A 187 -8.70 -0.84 20.30
C LEU A 187 -7.74 -1.68 21.16
N ILE A 188 -8.05 -2.96 21.33
CA ILE A 188 -7.17 -3.96 21.93
C ILE A 188 -6.97 -5.05 20.87
N ASP A 189 -5.78 -5.08 20.27
CA ASP A 189 -5.39 -6.06 19.24
C ASP A 189 -4.51 -7.17 19.85
N VAL A 190 -4.15 -8.19 19.08
CA VAL A 190 -3.38 -9.37 19.54
C VAL A 190 -2.24 -9.75 18.61
N THR A 191 -1.19 -10.41 19.13
CA THR A 191 -0.20 -11.07 18.25
C THR A 191 -0.84 -12.29 17.55
N PRO A 192 -0.75 -12.44 16.22
CA PRO A 192 -1.41 -13.52 15.48
C PRO A 192 -0.71 -14.88 15.65
N LEU A 193 0.59 -14.87 15.96
CA LEU A 193 1.46 -16.04 16.10
C LEU A 193 2.26 -15.99 17.41
N SER A 194 2.70 -17.16 17.85
CA SER A 194 3.49 -17.35 19.07
C SER A 194 4.95 -16.98 18.81
N LEU A 195 5.52 -16.18 19.71
CA LEU A 195 6.89 -15.69 19.64
C LEU A 195 7.73 -16.38 20.73
N GLY A 196 8.93 -16.85 20.36
CA GLY A 196 9.77 -17.64 21.26
C GLY A 196 11.22 -17.73 20.82
N VAL A 197 12.00 -18.49 21.58
CA VAL A 197 13.42 -18.78 21.32
C VAL A 197 13.64 -20.26 21.02
N GLU A 198 14.71 -20.59 20.31
CA GLU A 198 15.22 -21.96 20.24
C GLU A 198 15.91 -22.35 21.55
N ASP A 199 15.69 -23.58 22.00
CA ASP A 199 16.40 -24.17 23.13
C ASP A 199 17.51 -25.16 22.69
N TYR A 200 18.24 -25.68 23.66
CA TYR A 200 19.33 -26.65 23.52
C TYR A 200 18.92 -28.01 22.91
N LEU A 201 17.62 -28.29 22.76
CA LEU A 201 17.09 -29.47 22.08
C LEU A 201 16.65 -29.16 20.63
N GLY A 202 16.63 -27.88 20.23
CA GLY A 202 16.08 -27.41 18.96
C GLY A 202 14.56 -27.21 19.00
N GLU A 203 13.97 -27.12 20.20
CA GLU A 203 12.53 -26.96 20.39
C GLU A 203 12.14 -25.49 20.61
N MET A 204 10.86 -25.20 20.33
CA MET A 204 10.29 -23.85 20.29
C MET A 204 9.84 -23.42 21.69
N SER A 205 10.72 -22.73 22.41
CA SER A 205 10.44 -22.16 23.73
C SER A 205 9.62 -20.87 23.59
N VAL A 206 8.29 -21.01 23.52
CA VAL A 206 7.35 -19.88 23.44
C VAL A 206 7.50 -18.97 24.66
N VAL A 207 7.62 -17.66 24.42
CA VAL A 207 7.67 -16.60 25.46
C VAL A 207 6.38 -15.79 25.47
N ILE A 208 5.83 -15.47 24.29
CA ILE A 208 4.51 -14.85 24.14
C ILE A 208 3.66 -15.76 23.26
N PRO A 209 2.54 -16.34 23.76
CA PRO A 209 1.67 -17.17 22.94
C PRO A 209 0.84 -16.33 21.96
N ARG A 210 0.40 -16.94 20.86
CA ARG A 210 -0.55 -16.32 19.92
C ARG A 210 -1.86 -15.94 20.60
N ASN A 211 -2.54 -14.96 20.00
CA ASN A 211 -3.75 -14.31 20.49
C ASN A 211 -3.57 -13.61 21.85
N LYS A 212 -2.33 -13.35 22.29
CA LYS A 212 -2.04 -12.47 23.43
C LYS A 212 -2.24 -11.01 23.04
N ALA A 213 -3.06 -10.29 23.81
CA ALA A 213 -3.32 -8.87 23.62
C ALA A 213 -2.02 -8.02 23.67
N ILE A 214 -1.93 -7.01 22.81
CA ILE A 214 -0.80 -6.08 22.67
C ILE A 214 -1.22 -4.63 23.03
N PRO A 215 -0.32 -3.77 23.52
CA PRO A 215 1.10 -4.02 23.83
C PRO A 215 1.28 -4.98 25.01
N THR A 216 2.35 -5.78 24.99
CA THR A 216 2.61 -6.75 26.07
C THR A 216 4.08 -7.08 26.23
N LYS A 217 4.48 -7.29 27.48
CA LYS A 217 5.85 -7.59 27.89
C LYS A 217 5.88 -8.84 28.74
N MET A 218 6.68 -9.84 28.34
CA MET A 218 6.81 -11.11 29.05
C MET A 218 8.28 -11.52 29.20
N GLU A 219 8.65 -11.91 30.43
CA GLU A 219 9.99 -12.39 30.80
C GLU A 219 9.98 -13.92 30.90
N ARG A 220 10.88 -14.60 30.17
CA ARG A 220 11.19 -16.02 30.38
C ARG A 220 12.59 -16.16 30.95
N LYS A 221 12.70 -16.84 32.10
CA LYS A 221 13.96 -17.15 32.78
C LYS A 221 14.55 -18.44 32.23
N GLY A 222 15.87 -18.53 32.23
CA GLY A 222 16.62 -19.76 31.96
C GLY A 222 18.07 -19.60 32.38
N THR A 223 18.94 -20.48 31.88
CA THR A 223 20.28 -20.63 32.46
C THR A 223 21.33 -21.08 31.44
N ASN A 224 22.61 -21.08 31.86
CA ASN A 224 23.71 -21.56 31.05
C ASN A 224 23.61 -23.08 30.84
N ALA A 225 23.72 -23.49 29.58
CA ALA A 225 23.58 -24.88 29.15
C ALA A 225 24.85 -25.72 29.44
N TYR A 226 26.00 -25.06 29.60
CA TYR A 226 27.32 -25.66 29.76
C TYR A 226 28.11 -24.97 30.88
N ASP A 227 29.09 -25.68 31.45
CA ASP A 227 30.02 -25.13 32.44
C ASP A 227 30.89 -24.02 31.82
N ASN A 228 31.08 -22.92 32.55
CA ASN A 228 31.91 -21.78 32.17
C ASN A 228 31.51 -21.09 30.85
N GLN A 229 30.23 -21.19 30.46
CA GLN A 229 29.69 -20.53 29.28
C GLN A 229 29.68 -19.00 29.43
N THR A 230 30.53 -18.30 28.67
CA THR A 230 30.68 -16.84 28.72
C THR A 230 29.86 -16.07 27.68
N SER A 231 29.31 -16.77 26.68
CA SER A 231 28.36 -16.23 25.69
C SER A 231 27.24 -17.21 25.40
N LEU A 232 26.07 -16.68 25.04
CA LEU A 232 24.89 -17.45 24.69
C LEU A 232 24.16 -16.79 23.51
N CYS A 233 23.90 -17.56 22.45
CA CYS A 233 23.09 -17.12 21.32
C CYS A 233 21.62 -17.48 21.53
N PHE A 234 20.73 -16.58 21.09
CA PHE A 234 19.28 -16.71 21.14
C PHE A 234 18.68 -16.55 19.74
N PRO A 235 18.49 -17.65 18.99
CA PRO A 235 17.66 -17.66 17.79
C PRO A 235 16.20 -17.39 18.16
N VAL A 236 15.56 -16.40 17.51
CA VAL A 236 14.18 -15.96 17.77
C VAL A 236 13.27 -16.37 16.60
N TYR A 237 12.13 -16.95 16.95
CA TYR A 237 11.19 -17.53 16.01
C TYR A 237 9.74 -17.06 16.24
N GLU A 238 8.95 -17.19 15.18
CA GLU A 238 7.50 -16.94 15.13
C GLU A 238 6.78 -18.18 14.54
N GLY A 239 5.87 -18.79 15.30
CA GLY A 239 5.02 -19.89 14.83
C GLY A 239 4.72 -20.96 15.88
N GLU A 240 3.84 -21.90 15.50
CA GLU A 240 3.21 -22.88 16.42
C GLU A 240 3.81 -24.29 16.37
N ARG A 241 4.93 -24.50 15.65
CA ARG A 241 5.52 -25.85 15.51
C ARG A 241 6.52 -26.10 16.64
N ALA A 242 6.52 -27.32 17.18
CA ALA A 242 7.36 -27.69 18.33
C ALA A 242 8.88 -27.59 18.08
N ARG A 243 9.35 -27.71 16.82
CA ARG A 243 10.76 -27.50 16.46
C ARG A 243 11.00 -26.06 16.03
N ALA A 244 11.98 -25.39 16.62
CA ALA A 244 12.27 -23.98 16.36
C ALA A 244 12.60 -23.74 14.88
N ASN A 245 13.54 -24.50 14.32
CA ASN A 245 13.94 -24.46 12.90
C ASN A 245 12.82 -24.73 11.87
N ALA A 246 11.62 -25.13 12.31
CA ALA A 246 10.47 -25.39 11.47
C ALA A 246 9.50 -24.18 11.37
N ASN A 247 9.71 -23.15 12.21
CA ASN A 247 8.95 -21.90 12.29
C ASN A 247 9.62 -20.76 11.48
N ASN A 248 9.02 -19.56 11.47
CA ASN A 248 9.60 -18.39 10.82
C ASN A 248 10.75 -17.83 11.66
N PHE A 249 11.98 -17.86 11.15
CA PHE A 249 13.15 -17.26 11.80
C PHE A 249 13.12 -15.74 11.66
N LEU A 250 12.98 -15.02 12.78
CA LEU A 250 12.95 -13.57 12.80
C LEU A 250 14.37 -12.97 12.85
N GLY A 251 15.23 -13.49 13.71
CA GLY A 251 16.61 -13.04 13.90
C GLY A 251 17.29 -13.75 15.06
N GLU A 252 18.57 -13.47 15.29
CA GLU A 252 19.35 -14.04 16.40
C GLU A 252 20.14 -12.94 17.12
N PHE A 253 20.48 -13.18 18.40
CA PHE A 253 21.31 -12.24 19.17
C PHE A 253 22.18 -12.98 20.20
N THR A 254 23.39 -12.49 20.42
CA THR A 254 24.36 -13.11 21.35
C THR A 254 24.54 -12.23 22.59
N LEU A 255 24.18 -12.78 23.76
CA LEU A 255 24.52 -12.19 25.06
C LEU A 255 25.93 -12.65 25.43
N SER A 256 26.91 -11.75 25.36
CA SER A 256 28.29 -11.95 25.80
C SER A 256 28.52 -11.36 27.19
N GLY A 257 29.51 -11.87 27.93
CA GLY A 257 29.86 -11.37 29.26
C GLY A 257 29.19 -12.11 30.43
N ILE A 258 28.63 -13.29 30.17
CA ILE A 258 28.05 -14.15 31.21
C ILE A 258 29.17 -14.64 32.16
N PRO A 259 28.97 -14.64 33.50
CA PRO A 259 29.94 -15.18 34.44
C PRO A 259 30.32 -16.63 34.14
N ALA A 260 31.62 -16.95 34.24
CA ALA A 260 32.11 -18.33 34.14
C ALA A 260 31.69 -19.13 35.40
N VAL A 261 30.51 -19.76 35.33
CA VAL A 261 29.94 -20.58 36.40
C VAL A 261 29.57 -21.98 35.90
N PRO A 262 29.47 -22.98 36.79
CA PRO A 262 28.92 -24.29 36.44
C PRO A 262 27.55 -24.23 35.78
N LYS A 263 27.20 -25.27 35.00
CA LYS A 263 25.89 -25.45 34.35
C LYS A 263 24.74 -25.21 35.33
N GLY A 264 23.71 -24.49 34.88
CA GLY A 264 22.50 -24.26 35.68
C GLY A 264 22.62 -23.21 36.79
N LYS A 265 23.68 -22.37 36.78
CA LYS A 265 23.92 -21.34 37.81
C LYS A 265 23.86 -19.89 37.32
N ALA A 266 24.02 -19.62 36.03
CA ALA A 266 23.83 -18.29 35.48
C ALA A 266 22.33 -17.93 35.50
N SER A 267 21.99 -16.72 35.94
CA SER A 267 20.60 -16.27 36.06
C SER A 267 20.25 -15.39 34.85
N ILE A 268 19.77 -16.03 33.78
CA ILE A 268 19.55 -15.35 32.50
C ILE A 268 18.06 -15.14 32.29
N SER A 269 17.71 -13.92 31.89
CA SER A 269 16.34 -13.47 31.62
C SER A 269 16.24 -13.02 30.18
N VAL A 270 15.28 -13.56 29.43
CA VAL A 270 14.93 -13.08 28.08
C VAL A 270 13.56 -12.44 28.14
N CYS A 271 13.48 -11.16 27.80
CA CYS A 271 12.24 -10.40 27.76
C CYS A 271 11.83 -10.13 26.31
N PHE A 272 10.60 -10.49 25.97
CA PHE A 272 9.94 -10.11 24.73
C PHE A 272 8.96 -8.97 25.06
N ASP A 273 8.95 -7.92 24.24
CA ASP A 273 8.23 -6.66 24.46
C ASP A 273 7.62 -6.20 23.13
N ILE A 274 6.32 -6.43 22.94
CA ILE A 274 5.58 -6.09 21.72
C ILE A 274 4.88 -4.75 21.94
N ASP A 275 5.12 -3.78 21.06
CA ASP A 275 4.47 -2.48 21.11
C ASP A 275 3.03 -2.50 20.55
N ALA A 276 2.35 -1.35 20.58
CA ALA A 276 0.99 -1.21 20.06
C ALA A 276 0.89 -1.28 18.52
N ASN A 277 2.01 -1.41 17.81
CA ASN A 277 2.09 -1.61 16.36
C ASN A 277 2.38 -3.08 15.99
N GLY A 278 2.55 -3.96 16.97
CA GLY A 278 2.98 -5.35 16.77
C GLY A 278 4.49 -5.52 16.54
N ILE A 279 5.32 -4.51 16.84
CA ILE A 279 6.77 -4.57 16.64
C ILE A 279 7.43 -5.23 17.85
N LEU A 280 8.16 -6.32 17.60
CA LEU A 280 8.88 -7.07 18.63
C LEU A 280 10.21 -6.40 19.01
N ASN A 281 10.36 -6.12 20.30
CA ASN A 281 11.64 -5.85 20.92
C ASN A 281 12.04 -7.09 21.75
N VAL A 282 13.27 -7.58 21.60
CA VAL A 282 13.81 -8.64 22.46
C VAL A 282 15.04 -8.12 23.20
N SER A 283 15.11 -8.39 24.49
CA SER A 283 16.29 -8.09 25.30
C SER A 283 16.59 -9.21 26.27
N ALA A 284 17.85 -9.62 26.36
CA ALA A 284 18.31 -10.51 27.43
C ALA A 284 19.21 -9.79 28.43
N GLU A 285 19.17 -10.25 29.68
CA GLU A 285 19.92 -9.71 30.82
C GLU A 285 20.41 -10.88 31.69
N GLU A 286 21.68 -10.83 32.10
CA GLU A 286 22.23 -11.71 33.13
C GLU A 286 22.15 -10.97 34.49
N LYS A 287 21.35 -11.51 35.42
CA LYS A 287 20.92 -10.77 36.62
C LYS A 287 21.98 -10.64 37.71
N THR A 288 23.13 -11.31 37.58
CA THR A 288 24.25 -11.23 38.54
C THR A 288 25.18 -10.06 38.22
N THR A 289 25.33 -9.75 36.93
CA THR A 289 26.23 -8.72 36.39
C THR A 289 25.52 -7.46 35.89
N GLY A 290 24.22 -7.56 35.58
CA GLY A 290 23.47 -6.50 34.90
C GLY A 290 23.86 -6.33 33.42
N VAL A 291 24.68 -7.24 32.88
CA VAL A 291 25.03 -7.23 31.45
C VAL A 291 23.78 -7.59 30.65
N SER A 292 23.39 -6.68 29.77
CA SER A 292 22.19 -6.81 28.93
C SER A 292 22.49 -6.53 27.46
N CYS A 293 21.76 -7.22 26.60
CA CYS A 293 21.76 -7.05 25.15
C CYS A 293 20.31 -6.81 24.71
N LYS A 294 20.06 -5.85 23.82
CA LYS A 294 18.75 -5.61 23.21
C LYS A 294 18.88 -5.57 21.69
N ILE A 295 18.00 -6.30 21.01
CA ILE A 295 17.72 -6.13 19.59
C ILE A 295 16.24 -5.78 19.41
N THR A 296 15.98 -4.66 18.74
CA THR A 296 14.65 -4.40 18.17
C THR A 296 14.55 -5.23 16.90
N ILE A 297 13.72 -6.27 16.90
CA ILE A 297 13.55 -7.16 15.76
C ILE A 297 12.52 -6.52 14.81
N THR A 298 13.03 -5.65 13.94
CA THR A 298 12.31 -5.28 12.72
C THR A 298 12.42 -6.40 11.69
N ASN A 299 11.46 -6.46 10.75
CA ASN A 299 11.46 -7.51 9.72
C ASN A 299 12.44 -7.14 8.59
N ASP A 300 13.73 -7.30 8.89
CA ASP A 300 14.83 -6.69 8.14
C ASP A 300 15.05 -7.30 6.75
N LYS A 301 14.55 -8.51 6.51
CA LYS A 301 14.60 -9.19 5.20
C LYS A 301 13.80 -8.48 4.09
N ALA A 302 13.03 -7.44 4.43
CA ALA A 302 12.24 -6.65 3.49
C ALA A 302 12.21 -5.14 3.81
N ARG A 303 13.09 -4.64 4.68
CA ARG A 303 13.22 -3.20 4.96
C ARG A 303 14.50 -2.63 4.36
N LEU A 304 14.33 -1.45 3.77
CA LEU A 304 15.40 -0.60 3.27
C LEU A 304 16.24 -0.12 4.46
N SER A 305 17.55 0.02 4.29
CA SER A 305 18.41 0.69 5.28
C SER A 305 17.97 2.14 5.50
N LYS A 306 18.41 2.79 6.58
CA LYS A 306 18.05 4.20 6.79
C LYS A 306 18.52 5.07 5.62
N GLU A 307 19.72 4.82 5.13
CA GLU A 307 20.33 5.50 3.99
C GLU A 307 19.60 5.19 2.68
N GLU A 308 18.91 4.06 2.57
CA GLU A 308 18.02 3.73 1.44
C GLU A 308 16.66 4.40 1.55
N ILE A 309 16.10 4.52 2.77
CA ILE A 309 14.89 5.30 3.03
C ILE A 309 15.15 6.77 2.70
N ASP A 310 16.23 7.35 3.22
CA ASP A 310 16.61 8.74 2.99
C ASP A 310 16.84 9.00 1.48
N ARG A 311 17.53 8.09 0.76
CA ARG A 311 17.65 8.15 -0.72
C ARG A 311 16.29 8.10 -1.44
N MET A 312 15.37 7.25 -0.99
CA MET A 312 14.04 7.14 -1.61
C MET A 312 13.14 8.32 -1.29
N VAL A 313 13.35 9.03 -0.17
CA VAL A 313 12.71 10.33 0.10
C VAL A 313 13.28 11.40 -0.83
N ASP A 314 14.61 11.53 -0.95
CA ASP A 314 15.26 12.45 -1.88
C ASP A 314 14.77 12.23 -3.33
N ASP A 315 14.69 10.98 -3.77
CA ASP A 315 14.21 10.64 -5.12
C ASP A 315 12.71 10.93 -5.28
N ALA A 316 11.88 10.68 -4.26
CA ALA A 316 10.47 11.07 -4.27
C ALA A 316 10.28 12.60 -4.35
N GLU A 317 11.13 13.40 -3.72
CA GLU A 317 11.09 14.86 -3.87
C GLU A 317 11.54 15.32 -5.27
N LYS A 318 12.57 14.70 -5.86
CA LYS A 318 12.98 14.95 -7.26
C LYS A 318 11.85 14.62 -8.24
N TYR A 319 11.21 13.46 -8.09
CA TYR A 319 10.08 13.07 -8.94
C TYR A 319 8.87 13.98 -8.73
N LYS A 320 8.60 14.45 -7.51
CA LYS A 320 7.55 15.45 -7.25
C LYS A 320 7.79 16.77 -7.98
N VAL A 321 9.04 17.25 -8.03
CA VAL A 321 9.39 18.47 -8.80
C VAL A 321 9.17 18.24 -10.30
N GLN A 322 9.62 17.10 -10.83
CA GLN A 322 9.42 16.72 -12.23
C GLN A 322 7.94 16.56 -12.59
N ASP A 323 7.13 15.93 -11.72
CA ASP A 323 5.68 15.81 -11.86
C ASP A 323 5.00 17.19 -11.85
N ASP A 324 5.44 18.14 -11.01
CA ASP A 324 4.91 19.51 -10.98
C ASP A 324 5.37 20.35 -12.19
N GLU A 325 6.53 20.09 -12.78
CA GLU A 325 6.97 20.70 -14.03
C GLU A 325 6.21 20.17 -15.24
N TYR A 326 6.09 18.84 -15.36
CA TYR A 326 5.24 18.17 -16.34
C TYR A 326 3.78 18.66 -16.24
N ARG A 327 3.25 18.80 -15.02
CA ARG A 327 1.91 19.35 -14.75
C ARG A 327 1.77 20.82 -15.19
N LYS A 328 2.83 21.63 -15.15
CA LYS A 328 2.83 23.00 -15.72
C LYS A 328 2.85 22.95 -17.25
N GLN A 329 3.70 22.12 -17.85
CA GLN A 329 3.80 21.93 -19.31
C GLN A 329 2.47 21.46 -19.92
N VAL A 330 1.86 20.42 -19.36
CA VAL A 330 0.54 19.91 -19.80
C VAL A 330 -0.56 20.96 -19.65
N LYS A 331 -0.56 21.73 -18.55
CA LYS A 331 -1.50 22.86 -18.39
C LYS A 331 -1.27 23.96 -19.42
N ALA A 332 -0.02 24.28 -19.76
CA ALA A 332 0.32 25.30 -20.75
C ALA A 332 -0.07 24.85 -22.17
N ARG A 333 0.22 23.60 -22.53
CA ARG A 333 -0.26 22.93 -23.75
C ARG A 333 -1.78 23.03 -23.89
N ALA A 334 -2.51 22.54 -22.89
CA ALA A 334 -3.98 22.56 -22.89
C ALA A 334 -4.55 23.99 -22.92
N THR A 335 -3.87 24.98 -22.32
CA THR A 335 -4.29 26.39 -22.38
C THR A 335 -4.12 26.98 -23.78
N LEU A 336 -3.04 26.63 -24.48
CA LEU A 336 -2.80 27.04 -25.88
C LEU A 336 -3.80 26.37 -26.84
N GLU A 337 -3.99 25.06 -26.67
CA GLU A 337 -4.92 24.22 -27.44
C GLU A 337 -6.37 24.71 -27.30
N GLN A 338 -6.84 24.92 -26.07
CA GLN A 338 -8.17 25.49 -25.79
C GLN A 338 -8.31 26.91 -26.35
N TYR A 339 -7.25 27.73 -26.33
CA TYR A 339 -7.29 29.07 -26.89
C TYR A 339 -7.41 29.04 -28.43
N ALA A 340 -6.61 28.21 -29.11
CA ALA A 340 -6.68 28.02 -30.56
C ALA A 340 -8.05 27.46 -30.99
N TYR A 341 -8.58 26.47 -30.27
CA TYR A 341 -9.92 25.90 -30.52
C TYR A 341 -11.05 26.92 -30.32
N ASN A 342 -11.04 27.67 -29.21
CA ASN A 342 -12.01 28.73 -28.95
C ASN A 342 -11.95 29.83 -30.02
N LEU A 343 -10.76 30.18 -30.49
CA LEU A 343 -10.56 31.16 -31.54
C LEU A 343 -11.10 30.65 -32.89
N ARG A 344 -10.82 29.39 -33.25
CA ARG A 344 -11.35 28.73 -34.45
C ARG A 344 -12.88 28.72 -34.48
N ASN A 345 -13.50 28.39 -33.35
CA ASN A 345 -14.96 28.44 -33.19
C ASN A 345 -15.50 29.88 -33.28
N THR A 346 -14.77 30.88 -32.76
CA THR A 346 -15.16 32.29 -32.85
C THR A 346 -15.10 32.84 -34.28
N LEU A 347 -14.15 32.37 -35.11
CA LEU A 347 -14.05 32.72 -36.54
C LEU A 347 -15.13 32.04 -37.40
N ASN A 348 -15.65 30.91 -36.95
CA ASN A 348 -16.76 30.17 -37.57
C ASN A 348 -18.14 30.63 -37.06
N GLY A 349 -18.19 31.43 -35.99
CA GLY A 349 -19.41 32.02 -35.45
C GLY A 349 -19.90 33.25 -36.25
N ASN A 350 -21.22 33.29 -36.49
CA ASN A 350 -21.85 34.25 -37.42
C ASN A 350 -21.70 35.73 -37.05
N GLU A 351 -21.45 36.09 -35.77
CA GLU A 351 -21.43 37.50 -35.33
C GLU A 351 -20.12 38.23 -35.69
N ILE A 352 -18.98 37.51 -35.68
CA ILE A 352 -17.65 38.08 -35.89
C ILE A 352 -17.09 37.71 -37.27
N GLY A 353 -17.37 36.49 -37.77
CA GLY A 353 -16.90 36.04 -39.08
C GLY A 353 -17.37 36.91 -40.25
N VAL A 354 -18.56 37.53 -40.15
CA VAL A 354 -19.12 38.44 -41.16
C VAL A 354 -18.49 39.85 -41.11
N ASN A 355 -17.94 40.25 -39.97
CA ASN A 355 -17.38 41.59 -39.76
C ASN A 355 -15.88 41.69 -40.06
N LEU A 356 -15.14 40.58 -40.16
CA LEU A 356 -13.69 40.58 -40.47
C LEU A 356 -13.43 40.73 -41.98
N ALA A 357 -12.34 41.41 -42.33
CA ALA A 357 -11.89 41.44 -43.73
C ALA A 357 -11.37 40.05 -44.13
N VAL A 358 -11.58 39.65 -45.38
CA VAL A 358 -11.24 38.30 -45.87
C VAL A 358 -9.75 37.97 -45.68
N ALA A 359 -8.87 38.96 -45.87
CA ALA A 359 -7.44 38.83 -45.58
C ALA A 359 -7.18 38.57 -44.07
N SER A 360 -7.74 39.41 -43.19
CA SER A 360 -7.62 39.26 -41.74
C SER A 360 -8.13 37.92 -41.22
N LYS A 361 -9.25 37.42 -41.77
CA LYS A 361 -9.77 36.09 -41.40
C LYS A 361 -8.78 34.99 -41.81
N LYS A 362 -8.31 35.00 -43.05
CA LYS A 362 -7.34 34.01 -43.56
C LYS A 362 -6.01 34.04 -42.78
N ASN A 363 -5.53 35.23 -42.39
CA ASN A 363 -4.32 35.37 -41.58
C ASN A 363 -4.43 34.65 -40.23
N ILE A 364 -5.58 34.78 -39.55
CA ILE A 364 -5.80 34.14 -38.24
C ILE A 364 -6.06 32.63 -38.42
N GLU A 365 -6.72 32.20 -39.49
CA GLU A 365 -6.89 30.78 -39.81
C GLU A 365 -5.54 30.07 -40.01
N THR A 366 -4.64 30.62 -40.83
CA THR A 366 -3.27 30.09 -41.00
C THR A 366 -2.53 30.02 -39.65
N ALA A 367 -2.61 31.06 -38.82
CA ALA A 367 -1.94 31.08 -37.52
C ALA A 367 -2.50 30.06 -36.51
N ILE A 368 -3.78 29.68 -36.62
CA ILE A 368 -4.37 28.59 -35.84
C ILE A 368 -3.84 27.24 -36.33
N ASP A 369 -3.80 27.01 -37.65
CA ASP A 369 -3.33 25.75 -38.21
C ASP A 369 -1.82 25.55 -37.97
N GLU A 370 -0.99 26.60 -38.04
CA GLU A 370 0.41 26.57 -37.63
C GLU A 370 0.61 26.19 -36.15
N VAL A 371 -0.22 26.74 -35.25
CA VAL A 371 -0.19 26.40 -33.82
C VAL A 371 -0.72 24.99 -33.55
N THR A 372 -1.70 24.52 -34.33
CA THR A 372 -2.25 23.15 -34.22
C THR A 372 -1.21 22.12 -34.66
N GLN A 373 -0.62 22.30 -35.84
CA GLN A 373 0.46 21.44 -36.36
C GLN A 373 1.65 21.38 -35.38
N TRP A 374 2.06 22.53 -34.82
CA TRP A 374 3.13 22.60 -33.82
C TRP A 374 2.78 21.90 -32.49
N LEU A 375 1.50 21.82 -32.12
CA LEU A 375 1.04 21.02 -30.97
C LEU A 375 1.08 19.52 -31.28
N ASP A 376 0.71 19.10 -32.48
CA ASP A 376 0.67 17.69 -32.88
C ASP A 376 2.07 17.09 -33.10
N ASP A 377 2.99 17.85 -33.69
CA ASP A 377 4.38 17.40 -33.96
C ASP A 377 5.26 17.31 -32.69
N ILE A 378 4.85 17.94 -31.58
CA ILE A 378 5.64 18.01 -30.34
C ILE A 378 5.04 17.13 -29.24
N GLN A 379 5.87 16.29 -28.62
CA GLN A 379 5.48 15.52 -27.45
C GLN A 379 5.35 16.43 -26.21
N LEU A 380 6.44 17.12 -25.81
CA LEU A 380 6.43 18.19 -24.81
C LEU A 380 7.45 19.28 -25.18
N ALA A 381 7.12 20.54 -24.85
CA ALA A 381 7.98 21.72 -24.91
C ALA A 381 8.10 22.39 -23.54
N GLU A 382 8.95 23.41 -23.40
CA GLU A 382 8.97 24.24 -22.19
C GLU A 382 7.70 25.08 -22.03
N VAL A 383 7.37 25.43 -20.78
CA VAL A 383 6.22 26.30 -20.45
C VAL A 383 6.34 27.66 -21.15
N ALA A 384 7.57 28.16 -21.30
CA ALA A 384 7.86 29.42 -22.00
C ALA A 384 7.43 29.39 -23.48
N GLU A 385 7.69 28.29 -24.19
CA GLU A 385 7.32 28.14 -25.61
C GLU A 385 5.80 28.10 -25.80
N TYR A 386 5.09 27.34 -24.96
CA TYR A 386 3.62 27.32 -24.97
C TYR A 386 3.03 28.72 -24.69
N GLU A 387 3.62 29.48 -23.77
CA GLU A 387 3.21 30.87 -23.55
C GLU A 387 3.57 31.81 -24.69
N GLU A 388 4.73 31.64 -25.34
CA GLU A 388 5.15 32.46 -26.48
C GLU A 388 4.23 32.25 -27.67
N LYS A 389 3.93 30.99 -28.03
CA LYS A 389 2.96 30.64 -29.07
C LYS A 389 1.58 31.23 -28.76
N ARG A 390 1.13 31.20 -27.49
CA ARG A 390 -0.13 31.86 -27.08
C ARG A 390 -0.06 33.37 -27.26
N LYS A 391 1.01 34.03 -26.81
CA LYS A 391 1.23 35.47 -26.95
C LYS A 391 1.30 35.91 -28.41
N GLY A 392 1.93 35.11 -29.29
CA GLY A 392 1.96 35.33 -30.73
C GLY A 392 0.55 35.29 -31.35
N LEU A 393 -0.22 34.24 -31.09
CA LEU A 393 -1.59 34.12 -31.58
C LEU A 393 -2.51 35.22 -31.01
N GLU A 394 -2.35 35.58 -29.73
CA GLU A 394 -3.00 36.73 -29.10
C GLU A 394 -2.63 38.06 -29.79
N LEU A 395 -1.37 38.26 -30.19
CA LEU A 395 -0.89 39.49 -30.85
C LEU A 395 -1.46 39.63 -32.27
N ILE A 396 -1.48 38.55 -33.06
CA ILE A 396 -2.14 38.53 -34.38
C ILE A 396 -3.62 38.90 -34.23
N CYS A 397 -4.30 38.33 -33.23
CA CYS A 397 -5.70 38.66 -32.91
C CYS A 397 -5.95 40.07 -32.37
N LYS A 398 -4.91 40.78 -31.91
CA LYS A 398 -4.98 42.17 -31.43
C LYS A 398 -4.64 43.17 -32.54
N GLY A 399 -3.61 42.91 -33.34
CA GLY A 399 -3.19 43.76 -34.47
C GLY A 399 -4.29 43.97 -35.51
N GLU A 400 -4.96 42.89 -35.91
CA GLU A 400 -6.10 42.90 -36.84
C GLU A 400 -7.35 43.63 -36.27
N LYS A 401 -7.40 43.87 -34.95
CA LYS A 401 -8.44 44.69 -34.31
C LYS A 401 -8.05 46.17 -34.24
N THR A 402 -6.77 46.50 -34.06
CA THR A 402 -6.28 47.88 -34.07
C THR A 402 -6.25 48.50 -35.47
N LEU A 403 -5.91 47.74 -36.52
CA LEU A 403 -5.91 48.21 -37.92
C LEU A 403 -7.26 48.80 -38.37
N LYS A 404 -8.36 48.36 -37.77
CA LYS A 404 -9.71 48.88 -38.01
C LYS A 404 -10.04 50.19 -37.29
N ARG A 405 -9.28 50.59 -36.27
CA ARG A 405 -9.57 51.79 -35.48
C ARG A 405 -9.06 53.04 -36.20
N ASP A 406 -7.88 52.94 -36.80
CA ASP A 406 -7.26 54.05 -37.53
C ASP A 406 -7.88 54.21 -38.94
N GLY A 407 -8.28 53.09 -39.57
CA GLY A 407 -8.96 53.10 -40.87
C GLY A 407 -10.37 53.73 -40.88
N VAL A 408 -10.97 54.03 -39.72
CA VAL A 408 -12.32 54.63 -39.61
C VAL A 408 -12.30 56.16 -39.50
N LEU A 409 -11.18 56.77 -39.12
CA LEU A 409 -11.06 58.22 -38.94
C LEU A 409 -11.10 59.03 -40.26
N ALA A 410 -11.04 58.35 -41.41
CA ALA A 410 -11.01 58.95 -42.74
C ALA A 410 -12.39 59.09 -43.44
N SER A 411 -13.53 59.04 -42.71
CA SER A 411 -14.81 59.42 -43.31
C SER A 411 -15.83 60.03 -42.34
N LYS A 412 -16.57 61.03 -42.86
CA LYS A 412 -17.76 61.70 -42.26
C LYS A 412 -17.55 62.45 -40.93
N ALA A 413 -17.16 63.72 -41.06
CA ALA A 413 -17.66 64.74 -40.15
C ALA A 413 -19.17 64.99 -40.39
N GLY A 414 -19.93 65.29 -39.32
CA GLY A 414 -21.18 66.06 -39.40
C GLY A 414 -22.53 65.34 -39.26
N ARG A 415 -23.03 65.23 -38.02
CA ARG A 415 -24.37 65.75 -37.60
C ARG A 415 -24.49 65.77 -36.07
N LYS A 416 -25.51 66.46 -35.54
CA LYS A 416 -25.73 66.72 -34.09
C LYS A 416 -26.86 65.85 -33.51
N SER A 417 -26.78 65.61 -32.19
CA SER A 417 -27.87 65.36 -31.22
C SER A 417 -28.75 64.10 -31.43
N GLU A 418 -29.47 63.52 -30.45
CA GLU A 418 -29.92 63.95 -29.10
C GLU A 418 -29.57 62.94 -27.96
N LYS A 419 -30.28 62.97 -26.81
CA LYS A 419 -29.97 62.23 -25.55
C LYS A 419 -31.11 61.28 -25.08
N SER A 420 -30.71 60.12 -24.57
CA SER A 420 -31.35 59.33 -23.49
C SER A 420 -30.31 58.31 -22.97
N GLY A 421 -30.27 57.80 -21.73
CA GLY A 421 -31.25 57.73 -20.64
C GLY A 421 -31.88 56.33 -20.61
N CYS A 422 -31.69 55.44 -19.62
CA CYS A 422 -31.04 55.53 -18.30
C CYS A 422 -30.32 54.20 -17.92
N ALA A 423 -29.71 54.14 -16.72
CA ALA A 423 -28.94 53.00 -16.22
C ALA A 423 -29.78 51.88 -15.56
N TRP A 424 -29.15 50.73 -15.25
CA TRP A 424 -29.60 49.79 -14.22
C TRP A 424 -28.41 49.15 -13.47
N ASN A 425 -28.61 48.77 -12.20
CA ASN A 425 -27.60 48.23 -11.29
C ASN A 425 -28.27 47.57 -10.06
N PRO A 426 -27.84 46.35 -9.66
CA PRO A 426 -27.68 46.02 -8.23
C PRO A 426 -26.29 45.39 -7.96
N ARG A 427 -25.52 45.82 -6.94
CA ARG A 427 -25.67 45.55 -5.49
C ARG A 427 -25.89 44.06 -5.17
N ALA A 428 -25.08 43.32 -4.40
CA ALA A 428 -24.10 43.54 -3.31
C ALA A 428 -24.64 43.53 -1.86
N GLY A 429 -23.90 42.82 -0.99
CA GLY A 429 -23.90 42.81 0.49
C GLY A 429 -22.74 41.88 0.94
N GLN A 430 -21.77 42.22 1.82
CA GLN A 430 -21.78 42.85 3.17
C GLN A 430 -22.21 41.88 4.30
N GLU A 431 -21.56 41.80 5.48
CA GLU A 431 -20.26 42.33 5.97
C GLU A 431 -19.75 41.41 7.14
N THR A 432 -18.75 41.66 8.01
CA THR A 432 -18.04 42.84 8.60
C THR A 432 -16.54 42.88 8.21
N SER A 433 -15.56 43.65 8.75
CA SER A 433 -15.20 44.28 10.05
C SER A 433 -14.77 43.30 11.17
N ASN A 434 -13.71 43.52 11.98
CA ASN A 434 -13.08 44.81 12.35
C ASN A 434 -11.55 44.78 12.65
N LYS A 435 -10.98 45.99 12.68
CA LYS A 435 -9.57 46.44 12.77
C LYS A 435 -8.78 46.09 14.06
N SER A 436 -7.44 46.08 14.00
CA SER A 436 -6.60 47.02 14.79
C SER A 436 -5.11 47.12 14.36
N ARG A 437 -4.46 48.23 14.79
CA ARG A 437 -3.07 48.73 14.58
C ARG A 437 -1.98 47.84 15.26
N THR A 438 -0.65 48.05 15.17
CA THR A 438 0.15 49.31 15.09
C THR A 438 1.58 49.10 14.53
N GLN A 439 2.40 50.17 14.41
CA GLN A 439 3.75 50.21 13.83
C GLN A 439 4.89 50.14 14.86
N ARG A 440 6.06 49.60 14.47
CA ARG A 440 7.46 50.10 14.61
C ARG A 440 8.46 48.93 14.45
N GLN A 441 9.78 49.08 14.28
CA GLN A 441 10.68 49.94 13.48
C GLN A 441 12.13 49.44 13.78
N GLU A 442 13.14 49.76 12.96
CA GLU A 442 14.58 49.40 13.14
C GLU A 442 14.96 47.91 12.87
N GLY A 443 16.15 47.57 12.34
CA GLY A 443 17.18 48.43 11.73
C GLY A 443 18.47 47.72 11.22
N LEU A 444 18.97 48.19 10.06
CA LEU A 444 20.37 48.25 9.58
C LEU A 444 21.24 47.01 9.19
N LYS A 445 21.99 47.21 8.07
CA LYS A 445 23.33 46.67 7.68
C LYS A 445 23.42 45.21 7.18
N LEU A 446 23.84 44.97 5.92
CA LEU A 446 25.21 44.86 5.33
C LEU A 446 25.89 43.49 5.60
N ALA A 447 26.68 42.89 4.70
CA ALA A 447 27.31 43.39 3.45
C ALA A 447 27.33 42.33 2.31
N MET A 448 27.84 42.72 1.12
CA MET A 448 28.11 41.83 -0.03
C MET A 448 29.61 41.53 -0.19
N GLY A 449 29.91 40.44 -0.91
CA GLY A 449 31.24 40.08 -1.44
C GLY A 449 31.56 38.59 -1.25
N GLY A 450 32.18 37.89 -2.19
CA GLY A 450 32.60 38.25 -3.55
C GLY A 450 33.32 37.05 -4.22
N VAL A 451 33.14 36.84 -5.52
CA VAL A 451 33.76 35.72 -6.26
C VAL A 451 35.23 36.02 -6.59
N PRO A 452 36.06 34.99 -6.87
CA PRO A 452 36.30 34.66 -8.27
C PRO A 452 36.27 33.14 -8.58
N ALA A 453 36.22 32.80 -9.87
CA ALA A 453 36.12 31.43 -10.36
C ALA A 453 37.29 31.07 -11.29
N GLU A 454 37.64 29.78 -11.35
CA GLU A 454 38.36 29.06 -12.42
C GLU A 454 38.47 27.57 -11.99
N THR A 455 38.71 26.56 -12.83
CA THR A 455 38.93 26.48 -14.29
C THR A 455 38.24 25.22 -14.86
N THR A 456 38.14 25.10 -16.19
CA THR A 456 37.57 23.90 -16.86
C THR A 456 38.57 22.75 -17.01
N LYS A 457 38.07 21.51 -16.92
CA LYS A 457 38.25 20.41 -17.91
C LYS A 457 37.71 19.07 -17.40
N ASN A 458 36.95 18.36 -18.24
CA ASN A 458 36.69 16.94 -18.09
C ASN A 458 36.56 16.29 -19.48
N SER A 459 37.23 15.17 -19.72
CA SER A 459 37.10 14.39 -20.96
C SER A 459 37.62 12.95 -20.76
N PRO A 460 36.87 11.89 -21.12
CA PRO A 460 37.14 10.54 -20.65
C PRO A 460 37.93 9.66 -21.65
N ASN A 461 38.89 8.87 -21.17
CA ASN A 461 39.30 7.63 -21.84
C ASN A 461 40.20 6.71 -21.01
N LYS A 462 39.81 5.43 -20.82
CA LYS A 462 40.54 4.25 -21.37
C LYS A 462 39.98 2.88 -20.95
N ARG A 463 39.59 2.12 -21.99
CA ARG A 463 39.92 0.68 -22.23
C ARG A 463 39.54 -0.38 -21.17
N ARG A 464 38.50 -1.16 -21.51
CA ARG A 464 38.40 -2.60 -21.16
C ARG A 464 39.54 -3.40 -21.83
N LYS A 465 40.04 -4.42 -21.13
CA LYS A 465 40.49 -5.74 -21.63
C LYS A 465 39.90 -6.78 -20.66
N GLN A 466 39.19 -7.84 -21.03
CA GLN A 466 39.50 -8.97 -21.94
C GLN A 466 40.70 -9.83 -21.53
N GLN A 467 40.42 -10.86 -20.71
CA GLN A 467 40.88 -12.27 -20.79
C GLN A 467 40.21 -13.01 -19.61
N ALA A 468 39.47 -14.14 -19.70
CA ALA A 468 39.21 -15.15 -20.73
C ALA A 468 40.16 -16.37 -20.78
N SER A 469 40.04 -17.28 -19.80
CA SER A 469 40.09 -18.77 -19.92
C SER A 469 40.16 -19.43 -18.53
N LYS A 470 40.17 -20.77 -18.34
CA LYS A 470 39.27 -21.89 -18.73
C LYS A 470 39.86 -23.17 -18.05
N ILE A 471 39.09 -24.27 -17.99
CA ILE A 471 39.54 -25.69 -17.78
C ILE A 471 39.59 -26.27 -16.33
N GLN A 472 38.64 -27.21 -16.13
CA GLN A 472 38.65 -28.52 -15.44
C GLN A 472 39.15 -28.75 -14.00
N ALA A 473 38.30 -29.47 -13.28
CA ALA A 473 38.46 -30.01 -11.93
C ALA A 473 39.44 -31.20 -11.81
N ARG A 474 39.95 -31.42 -10.58
CA ARG A 474 39.97 -32.76 -9.97
C ARG A 474 39.99 -32.73 -8.43
N SER A 475 39.60 -33.86 -7.85
CA SER A 475 39.48 -34.23 -6.44
C SER A 475 40.69 -33.94 -5.53
N GLY A 476 40.46 -33.57 -4.26
CA GLY A 476 41.49 -33.65 -3.20
C GLY A 476 41.10 -33.16 -1.80
N ALA A 477 41.28 -34.04 -0.80
CA ALA A 477 41.56 -33.79 0.62
C ALA A 477 40.98 -32.56 1.38
N ARG A 478 39.92 -32.83 2.17
CA ARG A 478 39.70 -32.40 3.57
C ARG A 478 40.83 -31.56 4.23
N VAL A 479 40.53 -30.31 4.57
CA VAL A 479 41.18 -29.56 5.67
C VAL A 479 40.09 -29.09 6.64
N LYS A 480 40.31 -29.25 7.96
CA LYS A 480 39.45 -28.67 9.00
C LYS A 480 40.01 -27.32 9.43
N SER A 481 39.24 -26.24 9.29
CA SER A 481 39.44 -25.01 10.06
C SER A 481 38.53 -25.05 11.28
N HIS A 482 39.09 -24.89 12.48
CA HIS A 482 38.30 -24.71 13.70
C HIS A 482 37.89 -23.24 13.84
N ALA A 483 36.59 -22.99 13.82
CA ALA A 483 35.97 -21.85 14.51
C ALA A 483 35.28 -22.39 15.78
N PRO A 484 35.16 -21.61 16.87
CA PRO A 484 34.39 -22.02 18.04
C PRO A 484 32.92 -22.14 17.68
N ALA A 485 32.26 -23.19 18.18
CA ALA A 485 30.82 -23.38 18.01
C ALA A 485 30.07 -22.59 19.09
N GLU A 486 29.19 -21.69 18.67
CA GLU A 486 28.19 -21.08 19.55
C GLU A 486 27.05 -22.09 19.79
N GLN A 487 26.46 -22.11 21.00
CA GLN A 487 25.61 -23.19 21.47
C GLN A 487 24.39 -22.69 22.28
N PRO A 488 23.26 -23.45 22.33
CA PRO A 488 21.95 -22.88 22.63
C PRO A 488 21.54 -22.96 24.12
N TRP A 489 20.35 -22.43 24.43
CA TRP A 489 19.84 -22.09 25.76
C TRP A 489 19.08 -23.22 26.47
N VAL A 490 19.19 -23.33 27.81
CA VAL A 490 18.38 -24.26 28.63
C VAL A 490 17.24 -23.52 29.32
N GLY A 491 16.01 -23.94 29.04
CA GLY A 491 14.80 -23.60 29.79
C GLY A 491 14.56 -24.53 30.98
N ALA A 492 13.80 -24.04 31.96
CA ALA A 492 13.31 -24.83 33.09
C ALA A 492 11.77 -24.87 33.09
N GLU A 493 11.20 -26.01 33.47
CA GLU A 493 9.77 -26.17 33.69
C GLU A 493 9.37 -25.74 35.10
N THR A 494 8.15 -25.24 35.27
CA THR A 494 7.52 -25.04 36.59
C THR A 494 6.06 -25.44 36.52
N ASP A 495 5.73 -26.60 37.09
CA ASP A 495 4.36 -27.07 37.28
C ASP A 495 3.66 -26.33 38.44
N THR A 496 2.36 -26.10 38.33
CA THR A 496 1.42 -25.81 39.44
C THR A 496 -0.02 -25.82 38.92
N GLY A 497 -0.91 -26.52 39.62
CA GLY A 497 -2.35 -26.51 39.34
C GLY A 497 -3.21 -26.45 40.60
N GLY A 498 -4.53 -26.34 40.45
CA GLY A 498 -5.49 -26.67 41.52
C GLY A 498 -6.49 -25.59 41.95
N GLN A 499 -7.62 -25.51 41.24
CA GLN A 499 -9.00 -25.26 41.74
C GLN A 499 -9.35 -24.08 42.68
N GLY A 500 -10.48 -23.40 42.40
CA GLY A 500 -11.18 -22.56 43.39
C GLY A 500 -12.43 -21.85 42.85
N ARG A 501 -13.63 -22.26 43.27
CA ARG A 501 -14.92 -21.63 42.87
C ARG A 501 -15.33 -20.50 43.82
N ARG A 502 -15.99 -19.43 43.30
CA ARG A 502 -17.35 -19.01 43.73
C ARG A 502 -17.97 -17.92 42.83
N SER A 503 -19.29 -17.79 42.90
CA SER A 503 -20.13 -16.95 42.04
C SER A 503 -20.77 -15.77 42.79
N ARG A 504 -21.25 -14.76 42.05
CA ARG A 504 -22.32 -13.84 42.48
C ARG A 504 -23.23 -13.47 41.28
N ARG A 505 -24.30 -12.73 41.56
CA ARG A 505 -25.55 -12.64 40.76
C ARG A 505 -25.56 -11.51 39.71
N PRO A 506 -26.48 -11.55 38.72
CA PRO A 506 -26.35 -10.76 37.49
C PRO A 506 -26.81 -9.30 37.62
N GLY A 507 -26.19 -8.43 36.82
CA GLY A 507 -26.82 -7.21 36.33
C GLY A 507 -27.66 -7.48 35.07
N SER A 508 -28.36 -6.46 34.57
CA SER A 508 -29.07 -6.53 33.29
C SER A 508 -28.13 -6.85 32.12
N PRO A 509 -28.56 -7.63 31.11
CA PRO A 509 -27.76 -7.88 29.92
C PRO A 509 -27.67 -6.60 29.07
N GLU A 510 -26.61 -5.82 29.26
CA GLU A 510 -26.14 -4.89 28.25
C GLU A 510 -25.47 -5.72 27.14
N THR A 511 -25.89 -5.52 25.89
CA THR A 511 -25.53 -6.41 24.77
C THR A 511 -24.03 -6.36 24.46
N ILE A 512 -23.36 -7.51 24.57
CA ILE A 512 -22.00 -7.71 24.06
C ILE A 512 -22.11 -8.20 22.62
N GLU A 513 -21.69 -7.38 21.65
CA GLU A 513 -21.73 -7.76 20.24
C GLU A 513 -20.46 -8.54 19.87
N ASN A 514 -20.62 -9.85 19.65
CA ASN A 514 -19.54 -10.73 19.16
C ASN A 514 -19.54 -10.75 17.63
N VAL A 515 -18.49 -10.22 16.99
CA VAL A 515 -18.41 -10.09 15.53
C VAL A 515 -17.29 -10.96 14.97
N VAL A 516 -17.61 -11.79 13.97
CA VAL A 516 -16.62 -12.47 13.14
C VAL A 516 -16.38 -11.65 11.88
N ILE A 517 -15.17 -11.10 11.73
CA ILE A 517 -14.75 -10.35 10.55
C ILE A 517 -13.98 -11.28 9.61
N ALA A 518 -14.61 -11.66 8.50
CA ALA A 518 -14.02 -12.52 7.47
C ALA A 518 -13.33 -11.66 6.39
N LEU A 519 -11.99 -11.62 6.43
CA LEU A 519 -11.12 -10.91 5.50
C LEU A 519 -10.56 -11.86 4.43
N LEU A 520 -11.21 -11.94 3.27
CA LEU A 520 -10.60 -12.53 2.06
C LEU A 520 -9.78 -11.48 1.31
N LYS A 521 -8.60 -11.22 1.88
CA LYS A 521 -7.59 -10.26 1.40
C LYS A 521 -7.15 -10.52 -0.05
N GLN A 522 -6.67 -9.48 -0.72
CA GLN A 522 -5.77 -9.60 -1.86
C GLN A 522 -4.40 -9.05 -1.46
N PRO A 523 -3.30 -9.81 -1.59
CA PRO A 523 -1.95 -9.30 -1.33
C PRO A 523 -1.38 -8.49 -2.51
N LYS A 524 -0.74 -7.36 -2.19
CA LYS A 524 0.28 -6.62 -2.98
C LYS A 524 0.23 -6.70 -4.52
N GLU A 525 -0.33 -5.66 -5.15
CA GLU A 525 0.18 -5.23 -6.47
C GLU A 525 1.69 -4.92 -6.37
N ARG A 526 2.54 -5.76 -6.96
CA ARG A 526 3.90 -5.34 -7.34
C ARG A 526 3.81 -4.64 -8.70
N ARG A 527 3.50 -3.34 -8.72
CA ARG A 527 3.51 -2.54 -9.95
C ARG A 527 4.93 -2.36 -10.49
N GLU A 528 5.41 -3.37 -11.21
CA GLU A 528 6.44 -3.20 -12.22
C GLU A 528 5.87 -2.31 -13.33
N LYS A 529 6.06 -0.98 -13.19
CA LYS A 529 5.83 -0.04 -14.29
C LYS A 529 6.80 -0.39 -15.42
N THR A 530 6.23 -0.60 -16.61
CA THR A 530 6.91 -0.52 -17.90
C THR A 530 7.33 0.91 -18.21
#